data_AF-A0A6J2WWG5-F1
#
_entry.id   AF-A0A6J2WWG5-F1
#
_cell.length_a   1.000
_cell.length_b   1.000
_cell.length_c   1.000
_cell.angle_alpha   90.00
_cell.angle_beta   90.00
_cell.angle_gamma   90.00
#
_symmetry.space_group_name_H-M   'P 1'
#
loop_
_entity.id
_entity.type
_entity.pdbx_description
1 polymer ?
#
loop_
_entity_poly.entity_id
_entity_poly.type
_entity_poly.pdbx_seq_one_letter_code
_entity_poly.pdbx_strand_id
1 'polypeptide(L)'
;MERDIGTVAAIKNLGYQSGVCMRECRCDELPCPLITWLVRELRATCPDIQERTCGTVLIGELRDLLKEMLFPNTSLTTEVLSPVLLNQITEFLVSELQAAHMLKYRESHPQDGNTCSETQKEQRKRKGCAADFEEESPKCGKIEEDEGGGKEQVEEALTQLFKALDLDVSSTLSDAWTEVETRLASLPDGVMPEPLLKTNLNSSQWRKIEQINQTLSKDYECRRQMMMKRFHVTLQSFAWGEKGEERSAAVSSVPPLPSIDSCISVPVLLAVREDQSRILPVKAGPSTAVHKVLMGSVPDRGGRPGEIEPPMPSWSRRSEGGNAERSGRGKFQRREYSGKKKRNKKK
;
A
#
# COMPACT_ATOMS: atom_id res chain seq x y z
N MET A 1 17.13 -12.94 21.57
CA MET A 1 16.00 -12.49 20.72
C MET A 1 16.60 -12.09 19.39
N GLU A 2 16.22 -12.76 18.31
CA GLU A 2 16.74 -12.49 16.97
C GLU A 2 16.04 -11.26 16.36
N ARG A 3 16.77 -10.51 15.53
CA ARG A 3 16.22 -9.37 14.76
C ARG A 3 15.48 -9.84 13.53
N ASP A 4 14.50 -9.05 13.11
CA ASP A 4 13.75 -9.31 11.88
C ASP A 4 14.66 -9.34 10.65
N ILE A 5 14.29 -10.19 9.68
CA ILE A 5 15.05 -10.41 8.44
C ILE A 5 15.13 -9.12 7.61
N GLY A 6 14.05 -8.32 7.60
CA GLY A 6 14.00 -7.02 6.93
C GLY A 6 14.98 -6.03 7.54
N THR A 7 15.01 -5.93 8.87
CA THR A 7 15.94 -5.06 9.60
C THR A 7 17.40 -5.45 9.35
N VAL A 8 17.72 -6.74 9.31
CA VAL A 8 19.07 -7.23 8.99
C VAL A 8 19.47 -6.86 7.56
N ALA A 9 18.56 -6.97 6.58
CA ALA A 9 18.82 -6.57 5.21
C ALA A 9 19.03 -5.05 5.08
N ALA A 10 18.21 -4.25 5.78
CA ALA A 10 18.34 -2.81 5.82
C ALA A 10 19.69 -2.35 6.39
N ILE A 11 20.14 -2.93 7.51
CA ILE A 11 21.45 -2.64 8.11
C ILE A 11 22.60 -2.91 7.13
N LYS A 12 22.53 -4.00 6.36
CA LYS A 12 23.53 -4.31 5.33
C LYS A 12 23.52 -3.28 4.20
N ASN A 13 22.34 -2.88 3.74
CA ASN A 13 22.20 -1.88 2.68
C ASN A 13 22.69 -0.49 3.11
N LEU A 14 22.56 -0.17 4.40
CA LEU A 14 23.10 1.06 4.99
C LEU A 14 24.63 1.02 5.13
N GLY A 15 25.28 -0.11 4.86
CA GLY A 15 26.75 -0.21 4.81
C GLY A 15 27.42 -0.63 6.11
N TYR A 16 26.69 -1.22 7.07
CA TYR A 16 27.31 -1.76 8.28
C TYR A 16 28.21 -2.96 7.95
N GLN A 17 29.52 -2.78 8.13
CA GLN A 17 30.53 -3.77 7.71
C GLN A 17 30.78 -4.87 8.74
N SER A 18 30.44 -4.62 10.02
CA SER A 18 30.67 -5.59 11.09
C SER A 18 29.55 -6.63 11.14
N GLY A 19 29.89 -7.90 11.38
CA GLY A 19 28.90 -8.95 11.67
C GLY A 19 28.38 -8.93 13.11
N VAL A 20 29.02 -8.14 13.98
CA VAL A 20 28.72 -8.10 15.42
C VAL A 20 27.39 -7.41 15.65
N CYS A 21 26.55 -8.01 16.51
CA CYS A 21 25.23 -7.48 16.84
C CYS A 21 24.29 -7.29 15.63
N MET A 22 24.55 -7.93 14.48
CA MET A 22 23.70 -7.81 13.30
C MET A 22 22.39 -8.61 13.45
N ARG A 23 22.49 -9.92 13.70
CA ARG A 23 21.30 -10.80 13.85
C ARG A 23 20.78 -10.87 15.27
N GLU A 24 21.67 -10.88 16.25
CA GLU A 24 21.34 -10.90 17.66
C GLU A 24 22.38 -10.07 18.42
N CYS A 25 21.94 -9.30 19.41
CA CYS A 25 22.83 -8.56 20.29
C CYS A 25 23.16 -9.38 21.54
N ARG A 26 24.45 -9.59 21.82
CA ARG A 26 24.95 -10.30 23.00
C ARG A 26 25.95 -9.47 23.81
N CYS A 27 25.90 -8.15 23.67
CA CYS A 27 26.77 -7.27 24.44
C CYS A 27 26.27 -7.16 25.88
N ASP A 28 27.18 -7.29 26.84
CA ASP A 28 26.89 -7.11 28.27
C ASP A 28 26.71 -5.62 28.62
N GLU A 29 27.40 -4.73 27.88
CA GLU A 29 27.27 -3.29 27.99
C GLU A 29 26.55 -2.73 26.75
N LEU A 30 25.53 -1.90 26.98
CA LEU A 30 24.74 -1.23 25.95
C LEU A 30 24.92 0.29 26.08
N PRO A 31 24.94 1.05 24.98
CA PRO A 31 24.57 0.63 23.61
C PRO A 31 25.64 -0.17 22.88
N CYS A 32 25.19 -1.14 22.08
CA CYS A 32 26.07 -2.06 21.35
C CYS A 32 26.70 -1.39 20.12
N PRO A 33 27.76 -1.99 19.54
CA PRO A 33 28.49 -1.42 18.40
C PRO A 33 27.62 -1.06 17.19
N LEU A 34 26.52 -1.81 16.97
CA LEU A 34 25.56 -1.50 15.91
C LEU A 34 24.80 -0.20 16.20
N ILE A 35 24.32 0.01 17.43
CA ILE A 35 23.60 1.23 17.80
C ILE A 35 24.53 2.43 17.80
N THR A 36 25.74 2.26 18.34
CA THR A 36 26.79 3.31 18.28
C THR A 36 27.06 3.73 16.84
N TRP A 37 27.15 2.77 15.92
CA TRP A 37 27.32 3.06 14.50
C TRP A 37 26.09 3.77 13.89
N LEU A 38 24.87 3.27 14.12
CA LEU A 38 23.64 3.89 13.60
C LEU A 38 23.49 5.34 14.05
N VAL A 39 23.74 5.63 15.33
CA VAL A 39 23.68 6.99 15.88
C VAL A 39 24.74 7.88 15.25
N ARG A 40 25.95 7.35 15.01
CA ARG A 40 27.03 8.11 14.36
C ARG A 40 26.67 8.47 12.91
N GLU A 41 26.14 7.52 12.14
CA GLU A 41 25.73 7.78 10.76
C GLU A 41 24.53 8.74 10.68
N LEU A 42 23.60 8.66 11.63
CA LEU A 42 22.49 9.61 11.76
C LEU A 42 22.99 11.03 12.01
N ARG A 43 23.88 11.23 12.99
CA ARG A 43 24.50 12.53 13.27
C ARG A 43 25.28 13.07 12.05
N ALA A 44 25.97 12.19 11.31
CA ALA A 44 26.69 12.60 10.10
C ALA A 44 25.78 13.00 8.94
N THR A 45 24.53 12.52 8.93
CA THR A 45 23.56 12.79 7.86
C THR A 45 22.65 13.97 8.20
N CYS A 46 22.35 14.19 9.47
CA CYS A 46 21.45 15.23 9.97
C CYS A 46 22.22 16.25 10.84
N PRO A 47 22.60 17.43 10.32
CA PRO A 47 23.36 18.43 11.06
C PRO A 47 22.58 19.12 12.20
N ASP A 48 21.25 18.98 12.23
CA ASP A 48 20.39 19.55 13.27
C ASP A 48 20.50 18.81 14.61
N ILE A 49 21.08 17.59 14.63
CA ILE A 49 21.25 16.78 15.83
C ILE A 49 22.58 17.14 16.49
N GLN A 50 22.54 17.63 17.73
CA GLN A 50 23.71 18.21 18.40
C GLN A 50 24.88 17.21 18.57
N GLU A 51 26.02 17.50 17.93
CA GLU A 51 27.26 16.73 18.06
C GLU A 51 27.86 16.89 19.47
N ARG A 52 27.57 15.96 20.39
CA ARG A 52 28.19 16.01 21.71
C ARG A 52 29.50 15.23 21.86
N THR A 53 29.80 14.23 21.04
CA THR A 53 31.05 13.47 21.16
C THR A 53 31.30 12.56 19.94
N CYS A 54 32.55 12.46 19.49
CA CYS A 54 33.03 11.57 18.41
C CYS A 54 33.41 10.18 18.94
N GLY A 55 32.71 9.70 19.97
CA GLY A 55 33.08 8.51 20.75
C GLY A 55 31.99 7.43 20.81
N THR A 56 32.19 6.46 21.72
CA THR A 56 31.17 5.47 22.07
C THR A 56 29.96 6.17 22.70
N VAL A 57 28.81 6.06 22.06
CA VAL A 57 27.54 6.60 22.58
C VAL A 57 27.26 5.97 23.93
N LEU A 58 27.00 6.78 24.95
CA LEU A 58 26.57 6.29 26.26
C LEU A 58 25.04 6.13 26.29
N ILE A 59 24.53 5.31 27.20
CA ILE A 59 23.08 5.09 27.33
C ILE A 59 22.29 6.37 27.66
N GLY A 60 22.93 7.33 28.34
CA GLY A 60 22.38 8.67 28.58
C GLY A 60 22.27 9.48 27.29
N GLU A 61 23.33 9.49 26.48
CA GLU A 61 23.34 10.20 25.19
C GLU A 61 22.35 9.60 24.19
N LEU A 62 22.21 8.27 24.17
CA LEU A 62 21.20 7.59 23.36
C LEU A 62 19.79 8.02 23.77
N ARG A 63 19.55 8.19 25.07
CA ARG A 63 18.24 8.60 25.60
C ARG A 63 17.90 10.03 25.22
N ASP A 64 18.86 10.94 25.31
CA ASP A 64 18.67 12.33 24.93
C ASP A 64 18.42 12.45 23.42
N LEU A 65 19.18 11.71 22.60
CA LEU A 65 18.96 11.62 21.15
C LEU A 65 17.57 11.08 20.82
N LEU A 66 17.15 9.98 21.45
CA LEU A 66 15.84 9.39 21.19
C LEU A 66 14.69 10.32 21.60
N LYS A 67 14.88 11.14 22.64
CA LYS A 67 13.91 12.20 23.00
C LYS A 67 13.86 13.31 21.95
N GLU A 68 15.02 13.75 21.46
CA GLU A 68 15.14 14.77 20.42
C GLU A 68 14.46 14.32 19.11
N MET A 69 14.62 13.05 18.73
CA MET A 69 13.96 12.46 17.56
C MET A 69 12.52 11.98 17.83
N LEU A 70 11.92 12.35 18.98
CA LEU A 70 10.54 12.01 19.35
C LEU A 70 10.22 10.51 19.31
N PHE A 71 11.14 9.66 19.79
CA PHE A 71 10.96 8.22 19.83
C PHE A 71 9.67 7.84 20.61
N PRO A 72 8.76 7.03 20.02
CA PRO A 72 7.40 6.81 20.55
C PRO A 72 7.34 6.11 21.91
N ASN A 73 8.40 5.43 22.35
CA ASN A 73 8.46 4.79 23.66
C ASN A 73 9.32 5.62 24.62
N THR A 74 8.68 6.54 25.34
CA THR A 74 9.34 7.59 26.16
C THR A 74 9.91 7.09 27.50
N SER A 75 9.70 5.84 27.88
CA SER A 75 10.13 5.28 29.17
C SER A 75 11.43 4.48 29.08
N LEU A 76 12.52 5.11 28.65
CA LEU A 76 13.88 4.68 29.01
C LEU A 76 14.11 5.07 30.48
N THR A 77 13.43 4.42 31.42
CA THR A 77 13.57 4.70 32.86
C THR A 77 14.56 3.77 33.56
N THR A 78 14.99 2.70 32.88
CA THR A 78 15.88 1.67 33.40
C THR A 78 17.24 1.73 32.69
N GLU A 79 18.32 1.52 33.44
CA GLU A 79 19.68 1.41 32.90
C GLU A 79 19.88 0.12 32.07
N VAL A 80 18.95 -0.83 32.19
CA VAL A 80 18.97 -2.10 31.47
C VAL A 80 17.99 -2.03 30.28
N LEU A 81 18.53 -2.07 29.06
CA LEU A 81 17.68 -2.19 27.87
C LEU A 81 17.21 -3.64 27.71
N SER A 82 15.89 -3.86 27.76
CA SER A 82 15.34 -5.17 27.45
C SER A 82 15.61 -5.54 25.98
N PRO A 83 15.75 -6.84 25.64
CA PRO A 83 15.99 -7.27 24.26
C PRO A 83 14.91 -6.79 23.27
N VAL A 84 13.66 -6.64 23.72
CA VAL A 84 12.54 -6.13 22.92
C VAL A 84 12.70 -4.64 22.61
N LEU A 85 13.01 -3.86 23.65
CA LEU A 85 13.26 -2.42 23.51
C LEU A 85 14.48 -2.15 22.64
N LEU A 86 15.52 -2.97 22.76
CA LEU A 86 16.71 -2.88 21.92
C LEU A 86 16.39 -3.06 20.43
N ASN A 87 15.53 -4.04 20.09
CA ASN A 87 15.10 -4.26 18.72
C ASN A 87 14.28 -3.08 18.19
N GLN A 88 13.34 -2.55 18.98
CA GLN A 88 12.54 -1.37 18.60
C GLN A 88 13.41 -0.14 18.36
N ILE A 89 14.40 0.10 19.23
CA ILE A 89 15.36 1.19 19.03
C ILE A 89 16.15 0.98 17.75
N THR A 90 16.63 -0.24 17.47
CA THR A 90 17.38 -0.50 16.24
C THR A 90 16.53 -0.33 14.98
N GLU A 91 15.27 -0.75 14.99
CA GLU A 91 14.34 -0.59 13.87
C GLU A 91 14.06 0.89 13.60
N PHE A 92 13.80 1.65 14.66
CA PHE A 92 13.59 3.10 14.57
C PHE A 92 14.82 3.84 14.02
N LEU A 93 16.02 3.58 14.57
CA LEU A 93 17.24 4.25 14.09
C LEU A 93 17.55 3.88 12.63
N VAL A 94 17.26 2.64 12.21
CA VAL A 94 17.41 2.22 10.81
C VAL A 94 16.42 2.94 9.90
N SER A 95 15.15 3.08 10.30
CA SER A 95 14.15 3.79 9.49
C SER A 95 14.47 5.28 9.37
N GLU A 96 14.89 5.93 10.45
CA GLU A 96 15.29 7.34 10.42
C GLU A 96 16.52 7.57 9.54
N LEU A 97 17.51 6.66 9.57
CA LEU A 97 18.70 6.80 8.73
C LEU A 97 18.38 6.61 7.25
N GLN A 98 17.50 5.67 6.93
CA GLN A 98 17.01 5.50 5.56
C GLN A 98 16.24 6.73 5.08
N ALA A 99 15.38 7.31 5.92
CA ALA A 99 14.68 8.55 5.62
C ALA A 99 15.65 9.70 5.37
N ALA A 100 16.65 9.87 6.24
CA ALA A 100 17.68 10.89 6.08
C ALA A 100 18.49 10.72 4.78
N HIS A 101 18.87 9.49 4.42
CA HIS A 101 19.53 9.21 3.14
C HIS A 101 18.64 9.53 1.93
N MET A 102 17.35 9.22 2.00
CA MET A 102 16.40 9.55 0.92
C MET A 102 16.24 11.07 0.76
N LEU A 103 16.17 11.81 1.86
CA LEU A 103 16.09 13.27 1.84
C LEU A 103 17.38 13.88 1.27
N LYS A 104 18.55 13.44 1.74
CA LYS A 104 19.85 13.89 1.22
C LYS A 104 20.04 13.54 -0.26
N TYR A 105 19.57 12.38 -0.69
CA TYR A 105 19.57 12.02 -2.11
C TYR A 105 18.68 12.97 -2.92
N ARG A 106 17.47 13.25 -2.43
CA ARG A 106 16.52 14.19 -3.08
C ARG A 106 17.06 15.61 -3.17
N GLU A 107 17.74 16.09 -2.13
CA GLU A 107 18.37 17.42 -2.11
C GLU A 107 19.57 17.53 -3.06
N SER A 108 20.38 16.47 -3.15
CA SER A 108 21.52 16.41 -4.09
C SER A 108 21.09 16.16 -5.54
N HIS A 109 19.88 15.63 -5.75
CA HIS A 109 19.31 15.34 -7.06
C HIS A 109 17.92 16.00 -7.21
N PRO A 110 17.83 17.34 -7.19
CA PRO A 110 16.55 18.05 -7.30
C PRO A 110 15.87 17.84 -8.66
N GLN A 111 16.64 17.41 -9.66
CA GLN A 111 16.13 17.01 -10.97
C GLN A 111 15.32 15.72 -10.88
N ASP A 112 15.71 14.72 -10.10
CA ASP A 112 14.97 13.44 -9.96
C ASP A 112 13.58 13.64 -9.29
N GLY A 113 13.38 14.75 -8.57
CA GLY A 113 12.07 15.15 -8.05
C GLY A 113 11.11 15.69 -9.12
N ASN A 114 11.64 16.22 -10.24
CA ASN A 114 10.88 16.81 -11.35
C ASN A 114 11.04 16.04 -12.69
N THR A 115 12.01 15.14 -12.82
CA THR A 115 12.25 14.31 -14.00
C THR A 115 11.76 12.90 -13.73
N CYS A 116 10.44 12.75 -13.65
CA CYS A 116 9.81 11.62 -14.32
C CYS A 116 9.63 11.97 -15.81
N SER A 117 10.74 12.31 -16.48
CA SER A 117 10.82 12.43 -17.94
C SER A 117 11.79 11.35 -18.44
N GLU A 118 11.17 10.22 -18.75
CA GLU A 118 11.59 9.16 -19.67
C GLU A 118 13.04 9.17 -20.19
N THR A 119 13.89 8.25 -19.71
CA THR A 119 14.76 7.48 -20.61
C THR A 119 15.03 6.05 -20.12
N GLN A 120 14.27 5.14 -20.74
CA GLN A 120 14.63 3.77 -21.15
C GLN A 120 14.80 2.63 -20.11
N LYS A 121 13.72 1.82 -20.09
CA LYS A 121 13.63 0.37 -19.90
C LYS A 121 13.62 -0.17 -18.46
N GLU A 122 12.49 0.07 -17.80
CA GLU A 122 11.80 -1.02 -17.10
C GLU A 122 10.31 -0.98 -17.44
N GLN A 123 9.83 -2.05 -18.05
CA GLN A 123 8.49 -2.16 -18.62
C GLN A 123 7.44 -2.35 -17.52
N ARG A 124 6.73 -1.28 -17.17
CA ARG A 124 5.31 -1.30 -16.76
C ARG A 124 4.73 0.11 -16.85
N LYS A 125 4.38 0.54 -18.07
CA LYS A 125 3.81 1.87 -18.33
C LYS A 125 2.30 1.88 -18.02
N ARG A 126 1.91 2.33 -16.82
CA ARG A 126 0.60 2.94 -16.58
C ARG A 126 0.62 4.32 -17.23
N LYS A 127 -0.11 4.48 -18.33
CA LYS A 127 -0.31 5.78 -19.00
C LYS A 127 -1.46 6.50 -18.30
N GLY A 128 -1.16 7.49 -17.47
CA GLY A 128 -2.11 8.52 -17.04
C GLY A 128 -1.82 9.78 -17.84
N CYS A 129 -2.78 10.24 -18.64
CA CYS A 129 -2.74 11.58 -19.21
C CYS A 129 -2.92 12.58 -18.06
N ALA A 130 -2.02 13.56 -18.01
CA ALA A 130 -2.27 14.82 -17.35
C ALA A 130 -3.43 15.51 -18.08
N ALA A 131 -4.54 15.67 -17.38
CA ALA A 131 -5.53 16.70 -17.63
C ALA A 131 -5.79 17.30 -16.25
N ASP A 132 -5.77 18.63 -16.22
CA ASP A 132 -5.83 19.47 -15.05
C ASP A 132 -6.93 19.01 -14.08
N PHE A 133 -6.53 18.66 -12.86
CA PHE A 133 -7.42 18.48 -11.73
C PHE A 133 -6.88 19.39 -10.64
N GLU A 134 -7.53 20.54 -10.48
CA GLU A 134 -7.53 21.32 -9.25
C GLU A 134 -7.83 20.36 -8.09
N GLU A 135 -6.83 20.15 -7.25
CA GLU A 135 -6.86 19.23 -6.13
C GLU A 135 -7.56 19.93 -4.95
N GLU A 136 -8.90 20.01 -4.99
CA GLU A 136 -9.68 20.18 -3.77
C GLU A 136 -9.61 18.87 -2.99
N SER A 137 -8.56 18.74 -2.19
CA SER A 137 -8.47 17.74 -1.13
C SER A 137 -9.60 18.00 -0.12
N PRO A 138 -10.48 17.02 0.17
CA PRO A 138 -11.25 17.08 1.41
C PRO A 138 -10.23 17.03 2.54
N LYS A 139 -10.17 18.08 3.36
CA LYS A 139 -9.40 18.08 4.61
C LYS A 139 -9.82 16.86 5.41
N CYS A 140 -9.02 15.80 5.35
CA CYS A 140 -9.04 14.73 6.33
C CYS A 140 -8.60 15.38 7.64
N GLY A 141 -9.57 15.65 8.52
CA GLY A 141 -9.33 16.26 9.81
C GLY A 141 -8.16 15.57 10.49
N LYS A 142 -7.08 16.32 10.73
CA LYS A 142 -6.29 16.07 11.92
C LYS A 142 -7.30 16.10 13.07
N ILE A 143 -7.31 15.07 13.90
CA ILE A 143 -7.89 15.17 15.23
C ILE A 143 -6.93 16.08 15.99
N GLU A 144 -7.03 17.38 15.71
CA GLU A 144 -6.74 18.40 16.70
C GLU A 144 -7.91 18.30 17.68
N GLU A 145 -7.60 18.22 18.96
CA GLU A 145 -8.59 18.25 20.03
C GLU A 145 -9.25 19.65 20.01
N ASP A 146 -10.22 19.81 19.11
CA ASP A 146 -11.11 20.97 19.06
C ASP A 146 -12.25 20.71 20.04
N GLU A 147 -12.11 21.24 21.25
CA GLU A 147 -13.14 21.17 22.30
C GLU A 147 -14.45 21.92 21.92
N GLY A 148 -14.49 22.61 20.77
CA GLY A 148 -15.65 23.33 20.23
C GLY A 148 -16.54 22.50 19.30
N GLY A 149 -15.98 21.83 18.29
CA GLY A 149 -16.74 21.16 17.22
C GLY A 149 -17.47 19.86 17.60
N GLY A 150 -17.15 19.27 18.76
CA GLY A 150 -17.78 18.02 19.20
C GLY A 150 -19.24 18.16 19.60
N LYS A 151 -19.65 19.32 20.13
CA LYS A 151 -21.04 19.52 20.60
C LYS A 151 -22.03 19.66 19.45
N GLU A 152 -21.66 20.41 18.42
CA GLU A 152 -22.49 20.62 17.23
C GLU A 152 -22.72 19.32 16.46
N GLN A 153 -21.67 18.50 16.29
CA GLN A 153 -21.78 17.17 15.65
C GLN A 153 -22.67 16.20 16.46
N VAL A 154 -22.63 16.28 17.79
CA VAL A 154 -23.47 15.45 18.66
C VAL A 154 -24.93 15.89 18.57
N GLU A 155 -25.21 17.19 18.56
CA GLU A 155 -26.56 17.73 18.39
C GLU A 155 -27.14 17.34 17.02
N GLU A 156 -26.36 17.48 15.94
CA GLU A 156 -26.77 17.02 14.61
C GLU A 156 -27.08 15.53 14.57
N ALA A 157 -26.23 14.69 15.17
CA ALA A 157 -26.47 13.24 15.24
C ALA A 157 -27.74 12.89 16.03
N LEU A 158 -28.01 13.61 17.12
CA LEU A 158 -29.24 13.44 17.92
C LEU A 158 -30.48 13.86 17.13
N THR A 159 -30.43 14.97 16.40
CA THR A 159 -31.57 15.38 15.55
C THR A 159 -31.86 14.37 14.44
N GLN A 160 -30.82 13.77 13.84
CA GLN A 160 -30.98 12.70 12.85
C GLN A 160 -31.62 11.45 13.46
N LEU A 161 -31.21 11.08 14.68
CA LEU A 161 -31.80 9.95 15.41
C LEU A 161 -33.29 10.18 15.70
N PHE A 162 -33.66 11.35 16.25
CA PHE A 162 -35.06 11.65 16.55
C PHE A 162 -35.91 11.69 15.28
N LYS A 163 -35.39 12.29 14.20
CA LYS A 163 -36.06 12.26 12.90
C LYS A 163 -36.26 10.84 12.36
N ALA A 164 -35.29 9.94 12.55
CA ALA A 164 -35.42 8.55 12.11
C ALA A 164 -36.44 7.74 12.94
N LEU A 165 -36.68 8.16 14.18
CA LEU A 165 -37.67 7.58 15.08
C LEU A 165 -39.03 8.29 15.02
N ASP A 166 -39.20 9.27 14.12
CA ASP A 166 -40.39 10.12 14.01
C ASP A 166 -40.73 10.86 15.33
N LEU A 167 -39.69 11.22 16.10
CA LEU A 167 -39.79 11.97 17.36
C LEU A 167 -39.53 13.46 17.13
N ASP A 168 -39.98 14.28 18.08
CA ASP A 168 -39.75 15.72 18.04
C ASP A 168 -38.28 16.06 18.32
N VAL A 169 -37.81 17.20 17.79
CA VAL A 169 -36.42 17.65 17.96
C VAL A 169 -36.11 18.01 19.42
N SER A 170 -37.15 18.27 20.22
CA SER A 170 -37.03 18.52 21.66
C SER A 170 -37.03 17.26 22.53
N SER A 171 -37.19 16.07 21.93
CA SER A 171 -37.20 14.80 22.64
C SER A 171 -35.86 14.49 23.31
N THR A 172 -35.92 13.70 24.38
CA THR A 172 -34.72 13.26 25.10
C THR A 172 -34.25 11.90 24.60
N LEU A 173 -33.00 11.53 24.90
CA LEU A 173 -32.49 10.19 24.62
C LEU A 173 -33.30 9.07 25.29
N SER A 174 -33.94 9.35 26.44
CA SER A 174 -34.82 8.39 27.10
C SER A 174 -36.05 8.09 26.26
N ASP A 175 -36.64 9.12 25.62
CA ASP A 175 -37.81 8.96 24.77
C ASP A 175 -37.46 8.11 23.54
N ALA A 176 -36.30 8.39 22.92
CA ALA A 176 -35.77 7.57 21.83
C ALA A 176 -35.54 6.12 22.24
N TRP A 177 -34.99 5.89 23.44
CA TRP A 177 -34.80 4.53 23.95
C TRP A 177 -36.13 3.78 24.08
N THR A 178 -37.14 4.42 24.70
CA THR A 178 -38.47 3.80 24.86
C THR A 178 -39.15 3.52 23.53
N GLU A 179 -39.02 4.41 22.54
CA GLU A 179 -39.60 4.21 21.21
C GLU A 179 -38.90 3.08 20.44
N VAL A 180 -37.60 2.89 20.64
CA VAL A 180 -36.90 1.72 20.09
C VAL A 180 -37.42 0.43 20.72
N GLU A 181 -37.62 0.40 22.04
CA GLU A 181 -38.17 -0.78 22.74
C GLU A 181 -39.60 -1.11 22.29
N THR A 182 -40.47 -0.11 22.11
CA THR A 182 -41.85 -0.32 21.64
C THR A 182 -41.87 -0.88 20.21
N ARG A 183 -41.06 -0.31 19.31
CA ARG A 183 -40.93 -0.79 17.92
C ARG A 183 -40.38 -2.21 17.88
N LEU A 184 -39.37 -2.52 18.70
CA LEU A 184 -38.81 -3.88 18.81
C LEU A 184 -39.84 -4.88 19.31
N ALA A 185 -40.70 -4.50 20.27
CA ALA A 185 -41.78 -5.35 20.77
C ALA A 185 -42.91 -5.57 19.76
N SER A 186 -43.09 -4.65 18.80
CA SER A 186 -44.09 -4.76 17.74
C SER A 186 -43.68 -5.68 16.57
N LEU A 187 -42.40 -6.06 16.51
CA LEU A 187 -41.91 -6.95 15.45
C LEU A 187 -42.56 -8.33 15.59
N PRO A 188 -42.96 -8.98 14.47
CA PRO A 188 -43.52 -10.33 14.52
C PRO A 188 -42.52 -11.28 15.19
N ASP A 189 -43.03 -12.31 15.89
CA ASP A 189 -42.30 -13.35 16.66
C ASP A 189 -41.37 -14.25 15.81
N GLY A 190 -40.59 -13.66 14.90
CA GLY A 190 -39.39 -14.24 14.36
C GLY A 190 -38.28 -14.10 15.38
N VAL A 191 -37.57 -15.20 15.65
CA VAL A 191 -36.37 -15.18 16.49
C VAL A 191 -35.37 -14.20 15.90
N MET A 192 -35.34 -13.01 16.48
CA MET A 192 -34.37 -11.94 16.24
C MET A 192 -32.96 -12.55 16.43
N PRO A 193 -32.14 -12.73 15.38
CA PRO A 193 -30.83 -13.40 15.49
C PRO A 193 -29.92 -12.69 16.50
N GLU A 194 -29.06 -13.37 17.24
CA GLU A 194 -28.24 -12.66 18.23
C GLU A 194 -27.36 -11.56 17.59
N PRO A 195 -27.07 -10.47 18.31
CA PRO A 195 -26.11 -9.46 17.83
C PRO A 195 -24.76 -10.13 17.57
N LEU A 196 -24.07 -9.72 16.50
CA LEU A 196 -22.78 -10.30 16.13
C LEU A 196 -21.71 -10.04 17.21
N LEU A 197 -21.77 -8.86 17.82
CA LEU A 197 -20.92 -8.49 18.95
C LEU A 197 -21.65 -8.76 20.28
N LYS A 198 -21.18 -9.78 21.01
CA LYS A 198 -21.75 -10.18 22.30
C LYS A 198 -21.05 -9.55 23.51
N THR A 199 -19.89 -8.95 23.29
CA THR A 199 -19.04 -8.41 24.36
C THR A 199 -19.06 -6.89 24.35
N ASN A 200 -19.17 -6.30 25.54
CA ASN A 200 -18.95 -4.88 25.72
C ASN A 200 -17.46 -4.55 25.54
N LEU A 201 -17.18 -3.51 24.77
CA LEU A 201 -15.83 -3.07 24.44
C LEU A 201 -15.45 -1.87 25.31
N ASN A 202 -14.18 -1.83 25.73
CA ASN A 202 -13.64 -0.69 26.44
C ASN A 202 -13.22 0.43 25.47
N SER A 203 -12.95 1.64 26.00
CA SER A 203 -12.57 2.81 25.20
C SER A 203 -11.33 2.57 24.31
N SER A 204 -10.34 1.84 24.81
CA SER A 204 -9.13 1.51 24.04
C SER A 204 -9.41 0.55 22.88
N GLN A 205 -10.36 -0.37 23.04
CA GLN A 205 -10.79 -1.30 22.00
C GLN A 205 -11.62 -0.59 20.94
N TRP A 206 -12.50 0.33 21.33
CA TRP A 206 -13.24 1.17 20.39
C TRP A 206 -12.32 1.98 19.48
N ARG A 207 -11.27 2.58 20.04
CA ARG A 207 -10.25 3.28 19.24
C ARG A 207 -9.57 2.36 18.23
N LYS A 208 -9.26 1.11 18.62
CA LYS A 208 -8.67 0.13 17.70
C LYS A 208 -9.63 -0.28 16.59
N ILE A 209 -10.92 -0.49 16.89
CA ILE A 209 -11.93 -0.82 15.88
C ILE A 209 -12.09 0.33 14.88
N GLU A 210 -12.12 1.57 15.37
CA GLU A 210 -12.19 2.75 14.52
C GLU A 210 -10.96 2.82 13.59
N GLN A 211 -9.76 2.59 14.12
CA GLN A 211 -8.53 2.53 13.32
C GLN A 211 -8.58 1.43 12.25
N ILE A 212 -9.11 0.25 12.60
CA ILE A 212 -9.30 -0.86 11.65
C ILE A 212 -10.30 -0.45 10.55
N ASN A 213 -11.45 0.11 10.93
CA ASN A 213 -12.48 0.56 9.99
C ASN A 213 -11.91 1.60 9.01
N GLN A 214 -11.17 2.59 9.50
CA GLN A 214 -10.52 3.60 8.67
C GLN A 214 -9.53 2.97 7.67
N THR A 215 -8.73 2.00 8.12
CA THR A 215 -7.76 1.32 7.27
C THR A 215 -8.47 0.49 6.18
N LEU A 216 -9.51 -0.26 6.55
CA LEU A 216 -10.27 -1.09 5.63
C LEU A 216 -11.08 -0.25 4.62
N SER A 217 -11.66 0.87 5.05
CA SER A 217 -12.38 1.79 4.16
C SER A 217 -11.45 2.38 3.11
N LYS A 218 -10.25 2.82 3.50
CA LYS A 218 -9.23 3.32 2.54
C LYS A 218 -8.79 2.24 1.55
N ASP A 219 -8.56 1.03 2.02
CA ASP A 219 -8.17 -0.10 1.17
C ASP A 219 -9.31 -0.50 0.21
N TYR A 220 -10.56 -0.54 0.68
CA TYR A 220 -11.73 -0.79 -0.13
C TYR A 220 -11.92 0.29 -1.21
N GLU A 221 -11.79 1.56 -0.83
CA GLU A 221 -11.84 2.69 -1.76
C GLU A 221 -10.78 2.56 -2.86
N CYS A 222 -9.52 2.27 -2.48
CA CYS A 222 -8.43 2.06 -3.42
C CYS A 222 -8.74 0.92 -4.41
N ARG A 223 -9.22 -0.24 -3.92
CA ARG A 223 -9.63 -1.37 -4.78
C ARG A 223 -10.76 -1.00 -5.71
N ARG A 224 -11.74 -0.23 -5.23
CA ARG A 224 -12.89 0.24 -6.02
C ARG A 224 -12.44 1.18 -7.13
N GLN A 225 -11.63 2.20 -6.82
CA GLN A 225 -11.04 3.10 -7.81
C GLN A 225 -10.25 2.34 -8.87
N MET A 226 -9.50 1.32 -8.46
CA MET A 226 -8.75 0.45 -9.36
C MET A 226 -9.66 -0.34 -10.31
N MET A 227 -10.76 -0.91 -9.80
CA MET A 227 -11.76 -1.61 -10.60
C MET A 227 -12.48 -0.67 -11.58
N MET A 228 -12.85 0.53 -11.13
CA MET A 228 -13.42 1.56 -12.00
C MET A 228 -12.47 1.97 -13.12
N LYS A 229 -11.19 2.19 -12.79
CA LYS A 229 -10.19 2.55 -13.79
C LYS A 229 -9.98 1.42 -14.79
N ARG A 230 -9.93 0.16 -14.32
CA ARG A 230 -9.89 -1.02 -15.20
C ARG A 230 -11.09 -1.09 -16.14
N PHE A 231 -12.30 -0.86 -15.62
CA PHE A 231 -13.51 -0.82 -16.42
C PHE A 231 -13.43 0.29 -17.48
N HIS A 232 -13.02 1.49 -17.09
CA HIS A 232 -12.88 2.62 -18.02
C HIS A 232 -11.85 2.35 -19.12
N VAL A 233 -10.67 1.81 -18.78
CA VAL A 233 -9.66 1.43 -19.78
C VAL A 233 -10.18 0.33 -20.71
N THR A 234 -10.95 -0.63 -20.18
CA THR A 234 -11.59 -1.68 -20.98
C THR A 234 -12.60 -1.09 -21.95
N LEU A 235 -13.44 -0.16 -21.49
CA LEU A 235 -14.37 0.59 -22.33
C LEU A 235 -13.64 1.35 -23.45
N GLN A 236 -12.57 2.09 -23.11
CA GLN A 236 -11.76 2.82 -24.07
C GLN A 236 -11.11 1.90 -25.12
N SER A 237 -10.74 0.67 -24.75
CA SER A 237 -10.14 -0.29 -25.69
C SER A 237 -11.09 -0.70 -26.81
N PHE A 238 -12.42 -0.63 -26.62
CA PHE A 238 -13.37 -0.92 -27.69
C PHE A 238 -13.36 0.13 -28.81
N ALA A 239 -12.90 1.35 -28.51
CA ALA A 239 -12.71 2.42 -29.48
C ALA A 239 -11.36 2.31 -30.24
N TRP A 240 -10.55 1.27 -29.99
CA TRP A 240 -9.30 1.06 -30.73
C TRP A 240 -9.54 0.27 -32.03
N GLY A 241 -8.96 0.74 -33.13
CA GLY A 241 -9.01 0.11 -34.46
C GLY A 241 -9.78 0.92 -35.51
N GLU A 242 -9.88 0.39 -36.73
CA GLU A 242 -10.47 1.10 -37.89
C GLU A 242 -11.94 1.47 -37.72
N LYS A 243 -12.70 0.70 -36.92
CA LYS A 243 -14.10 0.99 -36.57
C LYS A 243 -14.25 1.67 -35.20
N GLY A 244 -13.19 2.34 -34.73
CA GLY A 244 -13.15 2.95 -33.41
C GLY A 244 -14.18 4.06 -33.22
N GLU A 245 -14.51 4.80 -34.27
CA GLU A 245 -15.39 5.97 -34.25
C GLU A 245 -16.89 5.60 -34.14
N GLU A 246 -17.33 4.51 -34.79
CA GLU A 246 -18.68 3.97 -34.60
C GLU A 246 -18.86 3.38 -33.19
N ARG A 247 -17.81 2.74 -32.66
CA ARG A 247 -17.84 2.11 -31.33
C ARG A 247 -17.69 3.13 -30.20
N SER A 248 -16.98 4.23 -30.42
CA SER A 248 -16.80 5.29 -29.43
C SER A 248 -18.14 5.98 -29.11
N ALA A 249 -19.02 6.15 -30.09
CA ALA A 249 -20.38 6.65 -29.87
C ALA A 249 -21.17 5.74 -28.92
N ALA A 250 -21.16 4.42 -29.17
CA ALA A 250 -21.80 3.45 -28.29
C ALA A 250 -21.16 3.40 -26.89
N VAL A 251 -19.83 3.50 -26.78
CA VAL A 251 -19.13 3.54 -25.49
C VAL A 251 -19.45 4.83 -24.72
N SER A 252 -19.58 5.96 -25.40
CA SER A 252 -19.92 7.25 -24.78
C SER A 252 -21.36 7.31 -24.26
N SER A 253 -22.26 6.47 -24.78
CA SER A 253 -23.62 6.34 -24.23
C SER A 253 -23.69 5.57 -22.91
N VAL A 254 -22.60 4.94 -22.47
CA VAL A 254 -22.56 4.24 -21.18
C VAL A 254 -22.46 5.29 -20.06
N PRO A 255 -23.42 5.35 -19.12
CA PRO A 255 -23.39 6.33 -18.05
C PRO A 255 -22.16 6.13 -17.15
N PRO A 256 -21.61 7.21 -16.57
CA PRO A 256 -20.53 7.10 -15.60
C PRO A 256 -21.00 6.26 -14.40
N LEU A 257 -20.11 5.42 -13.89
CA LEU A 257 -20.39 4.66 -12.67
C LEU A 257 -20.56 5.66 -11.52
N PRO A 258 -21.62 5.55 -10.71
CA PRO A 258 -21.81 6.45 -9.58
C PRO A 258 -20.64 6.33 -8.60
N SER A 259 -20.17 7.45 -8.06
CA SER A 259 -19.35 7.42 -6.86
C SER A 259 -20.25 6.97 -5.71
N ILE A 260 -20.07 5.74 -5.28
CA ILE A 260 -20.75 5.17 -4.12
C ILE A 260 -19.61 5.05 -3.12
N ASP A 261 -19.57 5.99 -2.18
CA ASP A 261 -18.65 5.93 -1.08
C ASP A 261 -18.97 4.70 -0.24
N SER A 262 -17.98 4.17 0.48
CA SER A 262 -18.24 3.06 1.39
C SER A 262 -19.21 3.52 2.48
N CYS A 263 -20.48 3.10 2.39
CA CYS A 263 -21.50 3.41 3.40
C CYS A 263 -21.33 2.60 4.71
N ILE A 264 -20.17 1.99 4.94
CA ILE A 264 -19.92 1.11 6.08
C ILE A 264 -19.26 1.94 7.17
N SER A 265 -19.98 2.12 8.28
CA SER A 265 -19.51 2.79 9.49
C SER A 265 -19.54 1.85 10.70
N VAL A 266 -18.81 2.19 11.76
CA VAL A 266 -18.81 1.39 13.00
C VAL A 266 -20.24 1.18 13.55
N PRO A 267 -21.13 2.18 13.60
CA PRO A 267 -22.53 1.96 13.99
C PRO A 267 -23.25 0.92 13.14
N VAL A 268 -23.02 0.93 11.82
CA VAL A 268 -23.60 -0.08 10.91
C VAL A 268 -23.10 -1.46 11.27
N LEU A 269 -21.80 -1.62 11.58
CA LEU A 269 -21.22 -2.91 12.02
C LEU A 269 -21.82 -3.40 13.35
N LEU A 270 -22.18 -2.50 14.25
CA LEU A 270 -22.83 -2.86 15.53
C LEU A 270 -24.27 -3.30 15.36
N ALA A 271 -24.96 -2.75 14.36
CA ALA A 271 -26.30 -3.18 14.00
C ALA A 271 -26.32 -4.56 13.30
N VAL A 272 -25.16 -5.08 12.86
CA VAL A 272 -25.05 -6.38 12.19
C VAL A 272 -25.33 -7.52 13.18
N ARG A 273 -26.08 -8.49 12.70
CA ARG A 273 -26.50 -9.68 13.46
C ARG A 273 -25.85 -10.94 12.89
N GLU A 274 -25.94 -12.04 13.63
CA GLU A 274 -25.24 -13.28 13.27
C GLU A 274 -25.59 -13.82 11.88
N ASP A 275 -26.84 -13.68 11.43
CA ASP A 275 -27.31 -14.12 10.13
C ASP A 275 -26.66 -13.36 8.96
N GLN A 276 -26.35 -12.08 9.15
CA GLN A 276 -25.71 -11.22 8.17
C GLN A 276 -24.18 -11.43 8.06
N SER A 277 -23.56 -12.06 9.07
CA SER A 277 -22.12 -12.34 9.10
C SER A 277 -21.70 -13.53 8.23
N ARG A 278 -22.67 -14.26 7.66
CA ARG A 278 -22.40 -15.50 6.92
C ARG A 278 -21.81 -15.21 5.55
N ILE A 279 -20.49 -15.35 5.43
CA ILE A 279 -19.80 -15.44 4.13
C ILE A 279 -20.25 -16.74 3.46
N LEU A 280 -21.25 -16.66 2.60
CA LEU A 280 -21.67 -17.81 1.81
C LEU A 280 -20.55 -18.16 0.83
N PRO A 281 -20.23 -19.46 0.65
CA PRO A 281 -19.27 -19.86 -0.35
C PRO A 281 -19.76 -19.35 -1.71
N VAL A 282 -18.87 -18.68 -2.44
CA VAL A 282 -19.16 -18.20 -3.79
C VAL A 282 -19.32 -19.43 -4.69
N LYS A 283 -20.57 -19.90 -4.82
CA LYS A 283 -20.93 -20.95 -5.77
C LYS A 283 -21.10 -20.30 -7.13
N ALA A 284 -20.61 -20.97 -8.18
CA ALA A 284 -20.89 -20.55 -9.54
C ALA A 284 -22.42 -20.49 -9.71
N GLY A 285 -22.96 -19.28 -9.90
CA GLY A 285 -24.38 -19.10 -10.13
C GLY A 285 -24.82 -19.76 -11.44
N PRO A 286 -26.13 -19.92 -11.67
CA PRO A 286 -26.65 -20.40 -12.94
C PRO A 286 -26.11 -19.53 -14.09
N SER A 287 -25.69 -20.18 -15.18
CA SER A 287 -25.07 -19.51 -16.34
C SER A 287 -25.91 -18.31 -16.80
N THR A 288 -25.33 -17.11 -16.69
CA THR A 288 -25.95 -15.87 -17.17
C THR A 288 -26.09 -15.90 -18.69
N ALA A 289 -26.99 -15.07 -19.23
CA ALA A 289 -27.16 -14.92 -20.69
C ALA A 289 -25.84 -14.57 -21.39
N VAL A 290 -24.97 -13.80 -20.72
CA VAL A 290 -23.63 -13.44 -21.20
C VAL A 290 -22.74 -14.68 -21.37
N HIS A 291 -22.72 -15.58 -20.38
CA HIS A 291 -21.93 -16.82 -20.46
C HIS A 291 -22.48 -17.83 -21.47
N LYS A 292 -23.70 -17.64 -21.98
CA LYS A 292 -24.32 -18.47 -23.03
C LYS A 292 -24.00 -17.98 -24.44
N VAL A 293 -23.41 -16.79 -24.59
CA VAL A 293 -23.03 -16.27 -25.92
C VAL A 293 -21.79 -17.02 -26.40
N LEU A 294 -21.94 -17.77 -27.50
CA LEU A 294 -20.81 -18.40 -28.18
C LEU A 294 -19.95 -17.29 -28.79
N MET A 295 -18.76 -17.07 -28.23
CA MET A 295 -17.77 -16.19 -28.84
C MET A 295 -17.38 -16.78 -30.20
N GLY A 296 -17.49 -15.97 -31.27
CA GLY A 296 -17.09 -16.39 -32.62
C GLY A 296 -15.59 -16.64 -32.73
N SER A 297 -15.07 -16.83 -33.95
CA SER A 297 -13.64 -17.06 -34.19
C SER A 297 -12.80 -15.89 -33.66
N VAL A 298 -12.18 -16.05 -32.49
CA VAL A 298 -11.30 -15.04 -31.87
C VAL A 298 -9.95 -15.07 -32.59
N PRO A 299 -9.53 -13.99 -33.26
CA PRO A 299 -8.21 -13.93 -33.88
C PRO A 299 -7.13 -14.14 -32.83
N ASP A 300 -6.12 -14.96 -33.14
CA ASP A 300 -5.02 -15.21 -32.20
C ASP A 300 -4.30 -13.89 -31.91
N ARG A 301 -4.27 -13.51 -30.64
CA ARG A 301 -3.65 -12.26 -30.17
C ARG A 301 -2.15 -12.42 -29.89
N GLY A 302 -1.59 -13.60 -30.15
CA GLY A 302 -0.18 -13.91 -29.89
C GLY A 302 0.16 -13.89 -28.40
N GLY A 303 1.40 -14.24 -28.07
CA GLY A 303 1.88 -14.32 -26.69
C GLY A 303 1.71 -15.68 -26.04
N ARG A 304 1.40 -16.73 -26.82
CA ARG A 304 1.56 -18.11 -26.35
C ARG A 304 3.02 -18.32 -25.94
N PRO A 305 3.29 -18.74 -24.70
CA PRO A 305 4.66 -19.00 -24.25
C PRO A 305 5.33 -20.00 -25.19
N GLY A 306 6.30 -19.55 -25.99
CA GLY A 306 7.02 -20.37 -26.97
C GLY A 306 6.88 -19.97 -28.45
N GLU A 307 5.92 -19.11 -28.82
CA GLU A 307 5.77 -18.67 -30.23
C GLU A 307 6.61 -17.44 -30.59
N ILE A 308 7.02 -16.66 -29.60
CA ILE A 308 7.90 -15.50 -29.78
C ILE A 308 9.31 -15.94 -29.37
N GLU A 309 10.11 -16.33 -30.35
CA GLU A 309 11.54 -16.58 -30.13
C GLU A 309 12.19 -15.23 -29.76
N PRO A 310 12.79 -15.09 -28.56
CA PRO A 310 13.40 -13.83 -28.16
C PRO A 310 14.52 -13.50 -29.16
N PRO A 311 14.61 -12.25 -29.66
CA PRO A 311 15.67 -11.87 -30.59
C PRO A 311 17.02 -12.12 -29.90
N MET A 312 17.84 -12.97 -30.51
CA MET A 312 19.12 -13.38 -29.96
C MET A 312 20.00 -12.14 -29.75
N PRO A 313 20.50 -11.87 -28.53
CA PRO A 313 21.35 -10.72 -28.30
C PRO A 313 22.65 -10.85 -29.09
N SER A 314 23.05 -9.80 -29.82
CA SER A 314 24.34 -9.76 -30.50
C SER A 314 25.45 -9.51 -29.47
N TRP A 315 26.37 -10.45 -29.36
CA TRP A 315 27.57 -10.29 -28.54
C TRP A 315 28.66 -9.59 -29.37
N SER A 316 28.83 -8.29 -29.16
CA SER A 316 30.00 -7.56 -29.66
C SER A 316 31.23 -7.97 -28.83
N ARG A 317 32.33 -8.32 -29.50
CA ARG A 317 33.61 -8.59 -28.83
C ARG A 317 34.00 -7.32 -28.06
N ARG A 318 34.30 -7.42 -26.76
CA ARG A 318 34.86 -6.30 -26.00
C ARG A 318 36.10 -5.83 -26.75
N SER A 319 36.16 -4.54 -27.08
CA SER A 319 37.41 -3.95 -27.57
C SER A 319 38.38 -3.92 -26.38
N GLU A 320 39.32 -4.85 -26.37
CA GLU A 320 40.53 -4.67 -25.56
C GLU A 320 41.24 -3.44 -26.13
N GLY A 321 41.15 -2.33 -25.40
CA GLY A 321 42.10 -1.23 -25.58
C GLY A 321 43.47 -1.77 -25.23
N GLY A 322 44.30 -2.00 -26.23
CA GLY A 322 45.61 -2.61 -26.04
C GLY A 322 46.31 -2.83 -27.36
N ASN A 323 47.20 -1.90 -27.69
CA ASN A 323 48.09 -1.89 -28.83
C ASN A 323 48.88 -3.21 -28.94
N ALA A 324 48.67 -4.00 -29.99
CA ALA A 324 49.58 -5.08 -30.38
C ALA A 324 49.44 -5.39 -31.88
N GLU A 325 50.43 -4.92 -32.62
CA GLU A 325 50.72 -5.30 -34.00
C GLU A 325 50.86 -6.82 -34.19
N ARG A 326 50.46 -7.25 -35.40
CA ARG A 326 50.91 -8.45 -36.13
C ARG A 326 50.70 -9.81 -35.45
N SER A 327 49.80 -10.61 -36.02
CA SER A 327 50.16 -11.85 -36.75
C SER A 327 48.90 -12.67 -37.09
N GLY A 328 48.91 -13.30 -38.27
CA GLY A 328 48.38 -14.65 -38.37
C GLY A 328 46.94 -14.84 -38.84
N ARG A 329 46.78 -14.89 -40.15
CA ARG A 329 45.83 -15.73 -40.91
C ARG A 329 45.10 -16.81 -40.09
N GLY A 330 43.77 -16.80 -40.13
CA GLY A 330 42.93 -17.93 -39.72
C GLY A 330 41.55 -17.84 -40.37
N LYS A 331 41.37 -18.52 -41.51
CA LYS A 331 40.10 -18.65 -42.25
C LYS A 331 39.04 -19.31 -41.35
N PHE A 332 38.01 -18.57 -40.96
CA PHE A 332 36.75 -19.17 -40.49
C PHE A 332 35.88 -19.49 -41.72
N GLN A 333 35.93 -20.74 -42.18
CA GLN A 333 34.96 -21.26 -43.13
C GLN A 333 33.58 -21.33 -42.45
N ARG A 334 32.66 -20.45 -42.86
CA ARG A 334 31.25 -20.53 -42.52
C ARG A 334 30.67 -21.74 -43.27
N ARG A 335 30.43 -22.86 -42.58
CA ARG A 335 29.61 -23.94 -43.12
C ARG A 335 28.16 -23.44 -43.17
N GLU A 336 27.68 -23.12 -44.38
CA GLU A 336 26.26 -22.93 -44.65
C GLU A 336 25.53 -24.26 -44.46
N TYR A 337 24.68 -24.35 -43.45
CA TYR A 337 23.73 -25.45 -43.32
C TYR A 337 22.47 -25.09 -44.11
N SER A 338 22.33 -25.66 -45.30
CA SER A 338 21.17 -25.50 -46.18
C SER A 338 20.00 -26.38 -45.70
N GLY A 339 19.22 -25.88 -44.76
CA GLY A 339 17.98 -26.51 -44.32
C GLY A 339 16.82 -26.31 -45.30
N LYS A 340 16.89 -26.88 -46.51
CA LYS A 340 15.71 -27.04 -47.37
C LYS A 340 14.84 -28.17 -46.82
N LYS A 341 13.70 -27.86 -46.19
CA LYS A 341 12.56 -28.78 -46.10
C LYS A 341 11.38 -28.25 -46.92
N LYS A 342 11.36 -28.62 -48.20
CA LYS A 342 10.13 -28.69 -49.01
C LYS A 342 9.73 -30.17 -49.15
N ARG A 343 8.55 -30.52 -48.63
CA ARG A 343 7.57 -31.49 -49.18
C ARG A 343 6.36 -31.43 -48.25
N ASN A 344 5.32 -30.66 -48.57
CA ASN A 344 4.25 -30.97 -49.50
C ASN A 344 3.68 -32.41 -49.40
N LYS A 345 2.45 -32.44 -48.86
CA LYS A 345 1.21 -32.94 -49.49
C LYS A 345 0.77 -34.37 -49.16
N LYS A 346 -0.45 -34.45 -48.62
CA LYS A 346 -1.60 -35.28 -49.05
C LYS A 346 -2.62 -35.33 -47.90
N LYS A 347 -3.93 -35.32 -48.11
CA LYS A 347 -4.79 -35.13 -49.27
C LYS A 347 -6.17 -34.81 -48.70
#